data_AF-A0A3S1B1I6-F1
#
_entry.id   AF-A0A3S1B1I6-F1
#
_cell.length_a   1.000
_cell.length_b   1.000
_cell.length_c   1.000
_cell.angle_alpha   90.00
_cell.angle_beta   90.00
_cell.angle_gamma   90.00
#
_symmetry.space_group_name_H-M   'P 1'
#
loop_
_entity.id
_entity.type
_entity.pdbx_description
1 polymer ?
#
loop_
_entity_poly.entity_id
_entity_poly.type
_entity_poly.pdbx_seq_one_letter_code
_entity_poly.pdbx_strand_id
1 'polypeptide(L)'
;DERGIAVTTGQGKCKGDFQLNVTSRGEQVLDLEWLNFAPGDYRYEYVVLYREDTYHPDPSQWSLREMGNIPRCSLEQLRPATVHFIRVAIWEDARAGTLGKMTETIAVKTRRSEFCFHLGEAHEVGEWVTNDCEESCECLATGQFQCSPLCEMHGVPDVEEGCHVIPGEECCDFKVSCSVGGVPCLVDNSTYPHGAEFEHSCRQCTCIHGQVECHFPEECEEMEASVH
;
A
#
# COMPACT_ATOMS: atom_id res chain seq x y z
N ASP A 1 24.00 9.17 19.55
CA ASP A 1 24.85 9.94 18.63
C ASP A 1 24.93 11.38 19.12
N GLU A 2 25.60 12.29 18.41
CA GLU A 2 25.77 13.71 18.80
C GLU A 2 24.45 14.52 18.86
N ARG A 3 23.29 13.87 18.75
CA ARG A 3 21.94 14.43 18.93
C ARG A 3 21.25 13.96 20.21
N GLY A 4 21.97 13.30 21.11
CA GLY A 4 21.41 12.79 22.37
C GLY A 4 20.47 11.59 22.18
N ILE A 5 20.44 10.98 20.99
CA ILE A 5 19.59 9.83 20.72
C ILE A 5 20.32 8.57 21.17
N ALA A 6 19.85 7.99 22.27
CA ALA A 6 20.20 6.64 22.69
C ALA A 6 19.13 5.68 22.14
N VAL A 7 19.37 5.09 20.96
CA VAL A 7 18.59 3.94 20.52
C VAL A 7 19.17 2.71 21.23
N THR A 8 18.61 2.35 22.37
CA THR A 8 19.03 1.16 23.10
C THR A 8 18.21 -0.04 22.67
N THR A 9 18.86 -1.01 22.03
CA THR A 9 18.33 -2.37 21.79
C THR A 9 18.34 -3.24 23.06
N GLY A 10 18.60 -2.65 24.24
CA GLY A 10 18.61 -3.30 25.55
C GLY A 10 17.97 -2.43 26.63
N GLN A 11 17.70 -3.02 27.80
CA GLN A 11 17.21 -2.32 28.98
C GLN A 11 18.20 -1.21 29.39
N GLY A 12 17.91 0.03 29.01
CA GLY A 12 18.66 1.22 29.38
C GLY A 12 17.78 2.16 30.16
N LYS A 13 18.20 2.56 31.36
CA LYS A 13 17.50 3.58 32.15
C LYS A 13 17.91 4.95 31.61
N CYS A 14 17.02 5.63 30.90
CA CYS A 14 17.26 7.01 30.49
C CYS A 14 17.39 7.86 31.76
N LYS A 15 18.57 8.44 31.99
CA LYS A 15 18.81 9.36 33.11
C LYS A 15 18.35 10.77 32.72
N GLY A 16 17.05 10.94 32.52
CA GLY A 16 16.46 12.28 32.45
C GLY A 16 15.94 12.73 33.81
N ASP A 17 15.56 14.00 33.89
CA ASP A 17 15.14 14.66 35.13
C ASP A 17 13.89 14.01 35.75
N PHE A 18 13.07 13.35 34.93
CA PHE A 18 11.82 12.75 35.35
C PHE A 18 11.83 11.21 35.36
N GLN A 19 12.99 10.61 35.06
CA GLN A 19 13.18 9.16 35.04
C GLN A 19 12.08 8.42 34.28
N LEU A 20 11.66 8.94 33.12
CA LEU A 20 10.68 8.28 32.27
C LEU A 20 11.25 6.92 31.86
N ASN A 21 10.54 5.86 32.22
CA ASN A 21 11.00 4.49 32.09
C ASN A 21 9.92 3.58 31.54
N VAL A 22 10.36 2.59 30.76
CA VAL A 22 9.51 1.50 30.28
C VAL A 22 9.64 0.34 31.26
N THR A 23 8.56 0.01 31.97
CA THR A 23 8.53 -1.05 32.98
C THR A 23 8.21 -2.40 32.38
N SER A 24 7.42 -2.43 31.30
CA SER A 24 7.08 -3.63 30.55
C SER A 24 6.84 -3.30 29.08
N ARG A 25 7.09 -4.31 28.23
CA ARG A 25 7.03 -4.20 26.77
C ARG A 25 6.32 -5.42 26.20
N GLY A 26 5.15 -5.18 25.59
CA GLY A 26 4.42 -6.15 24.77
C GLY A 26 4.56 -5.88 23.27
N GLU A 27 3.76 -6.58 22.47
CA GLU A 27 3.68 -6.39 21.01
C GLU A 27 2.98 -5.07 20.67
N GLN A 28 1.85 -4.79 21.33
CA GLN A 28 1.02 -3.61 21.07
C GLN A 28 0.82 -2.72 22.29
N VAL A 29 1.64 -2.93 23.33
CA VAL A 29 1.53 -2.23 24.61
C VAL A 29 2.90 -1.90 25.19
N LEU A 30 3.00 -0.72 25.78
CA LEU A 30 4.13 -0.28 26.59
C LEU A 30 3.63 0.20 27.95
N ASP A 31 4.19 -0.36 29.01
CA ASP A 31 3.93 0.13 30.37
C ASP A 31 5.00 1.16 30.74
N LEU A 32 4.56 2.34 31.14
CA LEU A 32 5.38 3.51 31.40
C LEU A 32 5.26 3.93 32.87
N GLU A 33 6.36 4.43 33.43
CA GLU A 33 6.41 5.05 34.75
C GLU A 33 7.36 6.25 34.73
N TRP A 34 7.06 7.28 35.52
CA TRP A 34 7.89 8.48 35.64
C TRP A 34 7.81 9.05 37.07
N LEU A 35 8.68 10.01 37.38
CA LEU A 35 8.60 10.78 38.62
C LEU A 35 7.43 11.77 38.56
N ASN A 36 6.68 11.90 39.65
CA ASN A 36 5.62 12.90 39.74
C ASN A 36 6.23 14.31 39.66
N PHE A 37 5.94 15.04 38.58
CA PHE A 37 6.39 16.41 38.36
C PHE A 37 5.24 17.41 38.24
N ALA A 38 4.00 16.95 38.42
CA ALA A 38 2.84 17.80 38.51
C ALA A 38 2.90 18.65 39.80
N PRO A 39 2.53 19.93 39.75
CA PRO A 39 2.33 20.75 40.94
C PRO A 39 1.33 20.11 41.93
N GLY A 40 1.44 20.43 43.22
CA GLY A 40 0.57 19.84 44.25
C GLY A 40 -0.92 20.20 44.10
N ASP A 41 -1.23 21.30 43.41
CA ASP A 41 -2.56 21.78 43.08
C ASP A 41 -3.01 21.43 41.65
N TYR A 42 -2.22 20.63 40.93
CA TYR A 42 -2.52 20.23 39.56
C TYR A 42 -3.80 19.38 39.50
N ARG A 43 -4.76 19.82 38.70
CA ARG A 43 -6.10 19.20 38.59
C ARG A 43 -6.35 18.47 37.27
N TYR A 44 -5.41 18.55 36.34
CA TYR A 44 -5.54 17.94 35.03
C TYR A 44 -4.81 16.58 35.00
N GLU A 45 -4.93 15.89 33.89
CA GLU A 45 -4.28 14.60 33.68
C GLU A 45 -2.86 14.79 33.11
N TYR A 46 -2.05 13.75 33.23
CA TYR A 46 -0.86 13.60 32.44
C TYR A 46 -1.22 13.31 31.00
N VAL A 47 -0.35 13.77 30.10
CA VAL A 47 -0.49 13.59 28.68
C VAL A 47 0.72 12.85 28.16
N VAL A 48 0.50 11.70 27.53
CA VAL A 48 1.54 10.98 26.79
C VAL A 48 1.54 11.46 25.36
N LEU A 49 2.69 11.97 24.92
CA LEU A 49 2.97 12.24 23.53
C LEU A 49 3.77 11.09 22.96
N TYR A 50 3.36 10.56 21.81
CA TYR A 50 4.07 9.49 21.16
C TYR A 50 4.08 9.64 19.64
N ARG A 51 5.14 9.14 19.01
CA ARG A 51 5.29 9.12 17.56
C ARG A 51 6.03 7.87 17.13
N GLU A 52 5.66 7.34 15.97
CA GLU A 52 6.18 6.09 15.44
C GLU A 52 7.25 6.35 14.37
N ASP A 53 8.19 5.41 14.24
CA ASP A 53 9.24 5.32 13.21
C ASP A 53 10.27 6.46 13.19
N THR A 54 9.84 7.69 12.93
CA THR A 54 10.73 8.84 12.73
C THR A 54 10.52 9.90 13.80
N TYR A 55 11.60 10.27 14.48
CA TYR A 55 11.61 11.36 15.45
C TYR A 55 11.29 12.70 14.79
N HIS A 56 10.43 13.48 15.43
CA HIS A 56 10.15 14.85 15.02
C HIS A 56 10.43 15.80 16.20
N PRO A 57 11.21 16.87 16.01
CA PRO A 57 11.58 17.77 17.10
C PRO A 57 10.39 18.59 17.64
N ASP A 58 9.40 18.90 16.80
CA ASP A 58 8.18 19.60 17.20
C ASP A 58 7.15 18.60 17.77
N PRO A 59 6.77 18.70 19.06
CA PRO A 59 5.77 17.85 19.70
C PRO A 59 4.35 18.06 19.17
N SER A 60 4.05 19.18 18.47
CA SER A 60 2.73 19.41 17.87
C SER A 60 2.38 18.37 16.78
N GLN A 61 3.40 17.73 16.22
CA GLN A 61 3.29 16.69 15.21
C GLN A 61 3.18 15.28 15.81
N TRP A 62 2.99 15.16 17.12
CA TRP A 62 2.94 13.87 17.83
C TRP A 62 1.50 13.53 18.21
N SER A 63 1.22 12.23 18.31
CA SER A 63 -0.05 11.75 18.82
C SER A 63 -0.12 12.01 20.32
N LEU A 64 -1.31 12.37 20.79
CA LEU A 64 -1.57 12.74 22.18
C LEU A 64 -2.56 11.75 22.82
N ARG A 65 -2.30 11.33 24.06
CA ARG A 65 -3.22 10.51 24.85
C ARG A 65 -3.22 10.95 26.31
N GLU A 66 -4.39 11.20 26.88
CA GLU A 66 -4.57 11.53 28.30
C GLU A 66 -4.53 10.24 29.16
N MET A 67 -3.85 10.30 30.31
CA MET A 67 -3.47 9.10 31.08
C MET A 67 -3.82 9.19 32.59
N GLY A 68 -4.78 10.02 32.98
CA GLY A 68 -5.10 10.21 34.39
C GLY A 68 -4.01 10.95 35.16
N ASN A 69 -4.09 10.92 36.50
CA ASN A 69 -3.25 11.73 37.39
C ASN A 69 -2.16 10.92 38.14
N ILE A 70 -1.99 9.64 37.82
CA ILE A 70 -0.98 8.76 38.43
C ILE A 70 0.23 8.74 37.49
N PRO A 71 1.47 8.79 38.00
CA PRO A 71 2.67 8.86 37.16
C PRO A 71 3.07 7.49 36.57
N ARG A 72 2.08 6.77 36.04
CA ARG A 72 2.23 5.49 35.34
C ARG A 72 1.06 5.29 34.37
N CYS A 73 1.29 4.62 33.26
CA CYS A 73 0.21 4.26 32.33
C CYS A 73 0.57 3.07 31.44
N SER A 74 -0.45 2.49 30.81
CA SER A 74 -0.28 1.51 29.72
C SER A 74 -0.66 2.18 28.40
N LEU A 75 0.33 2.34 27.52
CA LEU A 75 0.13 2.87 26.17
C LEU A 75 -0.16 1.71 25.22
N GLU A 76 -1.44 1.52 24.89
CA GLU A 76 -1.95 0.39 24.09
C GLU A 76 -2.17 0.76 22.61
N GLN A 77 -2.51 -0.26 21.79
CA GLN A 77 -2.78 -0.14 20.35
C GLN A 77 -1.57 0.35 19.55
N LEU A 78 -0.37 -0.03 19.99
CA LEU A 78 0.88 0.27 19.29
C LEU A 78 1.15 -0.76 18.21
N ARG A 79 1.89 -0.37 17.16
CA ARG A 79 2.33 -1.32 16.14
C ARG A 79 3.44 -2.22 16.70
N PRO A 80 3.38 -3.55 16.49
CA PRO A 80 4.49 -4.45 16.77
C PRO A 80 5.75 -4.09 15.99
N ALA A 81 6.91 -4.54 16.50
CA ALA A 81 8.23 -4.31 15.93
C ALA A 81 8.52 -2.85 15.51
N THR A 82 7.88 -1.87 16.13
CA THR A 82 7.92 -0.46 15.73
C THR A 82 8.63 0.37 16.79
N VAL A 83 9.47 1.31 16.37
CA VAL A 83 10.14 2.25 17.28
C VAL A 83 9.17 3.38 17.59
N HIS A 84 8.93 3.61 18.88
CA HIS A 84 8.13 4.72 19.38
C HIS A 84 9.02 5.71 20.13
N PHE A 85 8.87 6.98 19.81
CA PHE A 85 9.40 8.08 20.60
C PHE A 85 8.30 8.55 21.54
N ILE A 86 8.62 8.68 22.83
CA ILE A 86 7.61 8.93 23.88
C ILE A 86 8.09 10.04 24.82
N ARG A 87 7.16 10.92 25.18
CA ARG A 87 7.30 11.94 26.23
C ARG A 87 6.04 11.98 27.07
N VAL A 88 6.17 12.45 28.31
CA VAL A 88 5.01 12.77 29.15
C VAL A 88 5.02 14.26 29.44
N ALA A 89 3.85 14.88 29.40
CA ALA A 89 3.63 16.28 29.67
C ALA A 89 2.52 16.48 30.70
N ILE A 90 2.47 17.68 31.26
CA ILE A 90 1.29 18.22 31.94
C ILE A 90 0.72 19.38 31.12
N TRP A 91 -0.56 19.64 31.27
CA TRP A 91 -1.20 20.83 30.73
C TRP A 91 -0.74 22.07 31.52
N GLU A 92 -0.34 23.12 30.80
CA GLU A 92 -0.26 24.47 31.38
C GLU A 92 -1.64 25.12 31.35
N ASP A 93 -2.33 25.01 30.22
CA ASP A 93 -3.72 25.37 30.05
C ASP A 93 -4.43 24.32 29.17
N ALA A 94 -5.17 23.41 29.82
CA ALA A 94 -5.90 22.36 29.13
C ALA A 94 -7.03 22.91 28.24
N ARG A 95 -7.59 24.09 28.54
CA ARG A 95 -8.66 24.71 27.74
C ARG A 95 -8.11 25.32 26.46
N ALA A 96 -6.91 25.89 26.54
CA ALA A 96 -6.19 26.43 25.39
C ALA A 96 -5.36 25.37 24.64
N GLY A 97 -5.32 24.12 25.12
CA GLY A 97 -4.50 23.06 24.54
C GLY A 97 -2.99 23.34 24.67
N THR A 98 -2.58 24.10 25.68
CA THR A 98 -1.18 24.48 25.90
C THR A 98 -0.50 23.50 26.84
N LEU A 99 0.50 22.79 26.33
CA LEU A 99 1.32 21.88 27.12
C LEU A 99 2.39 22.66 27.89
N GLY A 100 2.56 22.32 29.16
CA GLY A 100 3.56 22.91 30.03
C GLY A 100 4.82 22.05 30.13
N LYS A 101 5.21 21.75 31.37
CA LYS A 101 6.39 20.95 31.68
C LYS A 101 6.31 19.55 31.05
N MET A 102 7.43 19.07 30.52
CA MET A 102 7.53 17.77 29.85
C MET A 102 8.75 16.98 30.33
N THR A 103 8.68 15.66 30.18
CA THR A 103 9.80 14.77 30.41
C THR A 103 10.84 14.82 29.30
N GLU A 104 11.98 14.15 29.52
CA GLU A 104 12.85 13.66 28.47
C GLU A 104 12.08 12.81 27.45
N THR A 105 12.67 12.66 26.25
CA THR A 105 12.19 11.72 25.23
C THR A 105 12.89 10.39 25.37
N ILE A 106 12.11 9.31 25.39
CA ILE A 106 12.65 7.96 25.25
C ILE A 106 12.33 7.40 23.86
N ALA A 107 13.19 6.52 23.36
CA ALA A 107 12.94 5.74 22.16
C ALA A 107 12.85 4.26 22.56
N VAL A 108 11.72 3.61 22.25
CA VAL A 108 11.48 2.21 22.62
C VAL A 108 10.86 1.47 21.45
N LYS A 109 11.43 0.32 21.12
CA LYS A 109 10.87 -0.60 20.12
C LYS A 109 9.95 -1.61 20.79
N THR A 110 8.69 -1.75 20.34
CA THR A 110 7.74 -2.79 20.77
C THR A 110 8.26 -4.20 20.42
N ARG A 111 7.67 -5.25 21.02
CA ARG A 111 8.01 -6.63 20.62
C ARG A 111 7.53 -6.89 19.20
N ARG A 112 8.22 -7.80 18.52
CA ARG A 112 7.75 -8.35 17.25
C ARG A 112 6.47 -9.13 17.47
N SER A 113 5.59 -9.13 16.47
CA SER A 113 4.56 -10.15 16.41
C SER A 113 5.17 -11.45 15.92
N GLU A 114 4.55 -12.57 16.27
CA GLU A 114 4.93 -13.90 15.79
C GLU A 114 4.10 -14.32 14.57
N PHE A 115 2.94 -13.68 14.36
CA PHE A 115 2.00 -14.02 13.28
C PHE A 115 1.37 -12.79 12.63
N CYS A 116 0.94 -12.94 11.38
CA CYS A 116 -0.01 -12.06 10.72
C CYS A 116 -1.35 -12.80 10.56
N PHE A 117 -2.46 -12.07 10.57
CA PHE A 117 -3.78 -12.67 10.35
C PHE A 117 -4.32 -12.24 8.99
N HIS A 118 -4.63 -13.23 8.13
CA HIS A 118 -5.26 -13.01 6.83
C HIS A 118 -6.44 -13.96 6.67
N LEU A 119 -7.62 -13.42 6.33
CA LEU A 119 -8.87 -14.19 6.16
C LEU A 119 -9.22 -15.15 7.32
N GLY A 120 -8.77 -14.84 8.54
CA GLY A 120 -9.00 -15.66 9.73
C GLY A 120 -7.94 -16.75 9.96
N GLU A 121 -6.95 -16.87 9.09
CA GLU A 121 -5.80 -17.76 9.24
C GLU A 121 -4.58 -17.00 9.78
N ALA A 122 -3.75 -17.69 10.57
CA ALA A 122 -2.52 -17.16 11.12
C ALA A 122 -1.34 -17.64 10.28
N HIS A 123 -0.53 -16.70 9.81
CA HIS A 123 0.69 -16.94 9.04
C HIS A 123 1.90 -16.53 9.85
N GLU A 124 2.96 -17.34 9.82
CA GLU A 124 4.18 -17.05 10.57
C GLU A 124 4.93 -15.86 9.98
N VAL A 125 5.63 -15.09 10.81
CA VAL A 125 6.49 -14.01 10.31
C VAL A 125 7.56 -14.56 9.36
N GLY A 126 7.66 -13.97 8.17
CA GLY A 126 8.50 -14.40 7.05
C GLY A 126 7.82 -15.37 6.09
N GLU A 127 6.60 -15.82 6.39
CA GLU A 127 5.79 -16.60 5.45
C GLU A 127 5.31 -15.71 4.29
N TRP A 128 5.26 -16.30 3.10
CA TRP A 128 4.74 -15.67 1.88
C TRP A 128 3.40 -16.30 1.52
N VAL A 129 2.39 -15.46 1.32
CA VAL A 129 1.05 -15.86 0.88
C VAL A 129 0.76 -15.26 -0.49
N THR A 130 0.02 -15.99 -1.33
CA THR A 130 -0.40 -15.49 -2.65
C THR A 130 -1.92 -15.34 -2.64
N ASN A 131 -2.40 -14.14 -2.99
CA ASN A 131 -3.83 -13.83 -3.06
C ASN A 131 -4.29 -13.92 -4.52
N ASP A 132 -4.98 -15.02 -4.87
CA ASP A 132 -5.68 -15.21 -6.15
C ASP A 132 -4.89 -14.78 -7.41
N CYS A 133 -3.59 -15.08 -7.45
CA CYS A 133 -2.66 -14.71 -8.53
C CYS A 133 -2.48 -13.19 -8.78
N GLU A 134 -3.03 -12.32 -7.95
CA GLU A 134 -2.90 -10.86 -8.09
C GLU A 134 -1.61 -10.35 -7.42
N GLU A 135 -1.38 -10.79 -6.18
CA GLU A 135 -0.29 -10.31 -5.35
C GLU A 135 0.37 -11.43 -4.51
N SER A 136 1.64 -11.22 -4.20
CA SER A 136 2.39 -12.01 -3.23
C SER A 136 2.73 -11.13 -2.03
N CYS A 137 2.43 -11.63 -0.84
CA CYS A 137 2.53 -10.88 0.41
C CYS A 137 3.43 -11.58 1.42
N GLU A 138 4.40 -10.87 1.98
CA GLU A 138 5.22 -11.34 3.09
C GLU A 138 4.60 -10.92 4.43
N CYS A 139 4.45 -11.84 5.37
CA CYS A 139 4.09 -11.52 6.74
C CYS A 139 5.28 -10.88 7.48
N LEU A 140 5.18 -9.59 7.81
CA LEU A 140 6.24 -8.86 8.50
C LEU A 140 6.15 -9.00 10.02
N ALA A 141 7.28 -8.79 10.71
CA ALA A 141 7.36 -8.75 12.17
C ALA A 141 6.48 -7.68 12.85
N THR A 142 5.92 -6.75 12.07
CA THR A 142 4.91 -5.77 12.49
C THR A 142 3.51 -6.38 12.63
N GLY A 143 3.31 -7.64 12.24
CA GLY A 143 2.00 -8.29 12.17
C GLY A 143 1.17 -7.86 10.96
N GLN A 144 1.79 -7.20 9.98
CA GLN A 144 1.16 -6.73 8.74
C GLN A 144 1.75 -7.46 7.54
N PHE A 145 0.97 -7.59 6.47
CA PHE A 145 1.44 -8.07 5.19
C PHE A 145 2.06 -6.95 4.36
N GLN A 146 3.19 -7.24 3.73
CA GLN A 146 3.78 -6.41 2.67
C GLN A 146 3.60 -7.12 1.33
N CYS A 147 2.72 -6.57 0.51
CA CYS A 147 2.35 -7.16 -0.77
C CYS A 147 3.03 -6.46 -1.95
N SER A 148 3.34 -7.25 -2.97
CA SER A 148 3.74 -6.78 -4.29
C SER A 148 2.95 -7.53 -5.36
N PRO A 149 2.63 -6.90 -6.50
CA PRO A 149 2.01 -7.60 -7.63
C PRO A 149 2.80 -8.85 -7.99
N LEU A 150 2.11 -9.97 -8.16
CA LEU A 150 2.76 -11.24 -8.48
C LEU A 150 3.32 -11.23 -9.91
N CYS A 151 2.59 -10.58 -10.82
CA CYS A 151 2.94 -10.48 -12.23
C CYS A 151 3.46 -9.08 -12.53
N GLU A 152 4.62 -8.99 -13.19
CA GLU A 152 5.04 -7.74 -13.80
C GLU A 152 4.07 -7.39 -14.94
N MET A 153 3.62 -6.13 -15.02
CA MET A 153 2.71 -5.68 -16.11
C MET A 153 3.29 -5.90 -17.52
N HIS A 154 4.58 -6.21 -17.64
CA HIS A 154 5.27 -6.52 -18.90
C HIS A 154 4.83 -7.83 -19.55
N GLY A 155 3.99 -8.64 -18.89
CA GLY A 155 3.51 -9.93 -19.39
C GLY A 155 2.09 -9.92 -19.99
N VAL A 156 1.35 -8.80 -19.91
CA VAL A 156 0.03 -8.71 -20.55
C VAL A 156 0.27 -8.45 -22.04
N PRO A 157 -0.10 -9.38 -22.95
CA PRO A 157 0.11 -9.19 -24.38
C PRO A 157 -0.65 -7.96 -24.85
N ASP A 158 -0.05 -7.16 -25.73
CA ASP A 158 -0.82 -6.20 -26.53
C ASP A 158 -1.86 -6.98 -27.33
N VAL A 159 -3.14 -6.78 -27.01
CA VAL A 159 -4.25 -7.48 -27.63
C VAL A 159 -4.79 -6.65 -28.79
N GLU A 160 -4.85 -7.27 -29.97
CA GLU A 160 -5.53 -6.70 -31.13
C GLU A 160 -7.04 -6.53 -30.88
N GLU A 161 -7.66 -5.61 -31.62
CA GLU A 161 -9.09 -5.33 -31.50
C GLU A 161 -9.93 -6.58 -31.80
N GLY A 162 -10.84 -6.96 -30.89
CA GLY A 162 -11.63 -8.21 -30.99
C GLY A 162 -11.01 -9.43 -30.29
N CYS A 163 -9.82 -9.28 -29.70
CA CYS A 163 -9.21 -10.23 -28.79
C CYS A 163 -9.29 -9.74 -27.33
N HIS A 164 -9.33 -10.68 -26.39
CA HIS A 164 -9.25 -10.40 -24.96
C HIS A 164 -8.27 -11.34 -24.29
N VAL A 165 -7.60 -10.85 -23.25
CA VAL A 165 -6.71 -11.68 -22.43
C VAL A 165 -7.56 -12.49 -21.47
N ILE A 166 -7.33 -13.81 -21.44
CA ILE A 166 -7.88 -14.73 -20.46
C ILE A 166 -6.75 -15.27 -19.58
N PRO A 167 -6.99 -15.48 -18.28
CA PRO A 167 -5.99 -16.09 -17.39
C PRO A 167 -5.67 -17.52 -17.85
N GLY A 168 -4.39 -17.89 -17.76
CA GLY A 168 -3.85 -19.21 -18.06
C GLY A 168 -4.07 -20.22 -16.92
N GLU A 169 -3.32 -21.33 -16.96
CA GLU A 169 -3.40 -22.37 -15.92
C GLU A 169 -2.51 -22.06 -14.71
N GLU A 170 -1.42 -21.32 -14.91
CA GLU A 170 -0.52 -20.85 -13.88
C GLU A 170 -0.71 -19.35 -13.64
N CYS A 171 -0.41 -18.87 -12.43
CA CYS A 171 -0.41 -17.43 -12.18
C CYS A 171 0.59 -16.73 -13.12
N CYS A 172 0.21 -15.56 -13.64
CA CYS A 172 0.99 -14.80 -14.63
C CYS A 172 1.13 -15.45 -16.02
N ASP A 173 0.45 -16.58 -16.27
CA ASP A 173 0.19 -17.06 -17.61
C ASP A 173 -1.06 -16.35 -18.16
N PHE A 174 -0.94 -15.79 -19.35
CA PHE A 174 -2.00 -15.05 -20.02
C PHE A 174 -2.16 -15.62 -21.42
N LYS A 175 -3.37 -16.04 -21.77
CA LYS A 175 -3.71 -16.51 -23.11
C LYS A 175 -4.54 -15.44 -23.81
N VAL A 176 -4.29 -15.25 -25.10
CA VAL A 176 -5.11 -14.38 -25.92
C VAL A 176 -6.26 -15.19 -26.51
N SER A 177 -7.47 -14.83 -26.14
CA SER A 177 -8.71 -15.38 -26.70
C SER A 177 -9.24 -14.39 -27.73
N CYS A 178 -9.04 -14.72 -29.00
CA CYS A 178 -9.63 -13.96 -30.09
C CYS A 178 -11.00 -14.53 -30.41
N SER A 179 -11.99 -13.63 -30.54
CA SER A 179 -13.28 -14.00 -31.10
C SER A 179 -13.04 -14.35 -32.56
N VAL A 180 -12.81 -15.64 -32.87
CA VAL A 180 -12.58 -16.09 -34.24
C VAL A 180 -13.82 -15.76 -35.04
N GLY A 181 -13.72 -14.70 -35.84
CA GLY A 181 -14.83 -14.10 -36.55
C GLY A 181 -15.18 -12.71 -36.01
N GLY A 182 -14.24 -11.76 -36.11
CA GLY A 182 -14.58 -10.34 -36.12
C GLY A 182 -15.81 -10.08 -37.00
N VAL A 183 -16.50 -8.96 -36.76
CA VAL A 183 -17.80 -8.67 -37.42
C VAL A 183 -17.67 -8.93 -38.93
N PRO A 184 -18.50 -9.80 -39.53
CA PRO A 184 -18.40 -10.08 -40.94
C PRO A 184 -18.82 -8.85 -41.75
N CYS A 185 -18.22 -8.65 -42.90
CA CYS A 185 -18.56 -7.54 -43.78
C CYS A 185 -19.79 -7.89 -44.62
N LEU A 186 -20.75 -6.98 -44.70
CA LEU A 186 -21.90 -7.09 -45.58
C LEU A 186 -21.66 -6.23 -46.82
N VAL A 187 -21.45 -6.86 -47.98
CA VAL A 187 -21.23 -6.18 -49.27
C VAL A 187 -22.25 -6.72 -50.26
N ASP A 188 -23.10 -5.86 -50.80
CA ASP A 188 -24.14 -6.22 -51.78
C ASP A 188 -24.92 -7.48 -51.42
N ASN A 189 -25.35 -7.55 -50.15
CA ASN A 189 -26.14 -8.65 -49.59
C ASN A 189 -25.39 -10.00 -49.46
N SER A 190 -24.06 -10.00 -49.63
CA SER A 190 -23.17 -11.12 -49.38
C SER A 190 -22.37 -10.88 -48.09
N THR A 191 -22.20 -11.94 -47.30
CA THR A 191 -21.51 -11.88 -46.00
C THR A 191 -20.12 -12.48 -46.13
N TYR A 192 -19.09 -11.68 -45.86
CA TYR A 192 -17.70 -12.09 -45.91
C TYR A 192 -17.15 -12.23 -44.49
N PRO A 193 -16.54 -13.38 -44.13
CA PRO A 193 -15.94 -13.53 -42.80
C PRO A 193 -14.73 -12.62 -42.63
N HIS A 194 -14.39 -12.31 -41.39
CA HIS A 194 -13.19 -11.55 -41.06
C HIS A 194 -11.94 -12.16 -41.71
N GLY A 195 -11.12 -11.31 -42.35
CA GLY A 195 -9.92 -11.72 -43.08
C GLY A 195 -10.19 -12.33 -44.46
N ALA A 196 -11.44 -12.38 -44.93
CA ALA A 196 -11.73 -12.80 -46.29
C ALA A 196 -11.23 -11.78 -47.32
N GLU A 197 -10.49 -12.28 -48.31
CA GLU A 197 -10.12 -11.55 -49.52
C GLU A 197 -11.13 -11.86 -50.62
N PHE A 198 -11.61 -10.83 -51.31
CA PHE A 198 -12.59 -10.95 -52.39
C PHE A 198 -12.45 -9.83 -53.41
N GLU A 199 -12.92 -10.07 -54.63
CA GLU A 199 -12.97 -9.05 -55.66
C GLU A 199 -14.34 -8.37 -55.66
N HIS A 200 -14.36 -7.03 -55.64
CA HIS A 200 -15.58 -6.25 -55.74
C HIS A 200 -15.36 -5.02 -56.61
N SER A 201 -16.14 -4.88 -57.69
CA SER A 201 -16.02 -3.76 -58.63
C SER A 201 -14.59 -3.53 -59.14
N CYS A 202 -13.89 -4.60 -59.55
CA CYS A 202 -12.49 -4.60 -60.04
C CYS A 202 -11.44 -4.11 -59.02
N ARG A 203 -11.76 -4.15 -57.73
CA ARG A 203 -10.80 -3.93 -56.64
C ARG A 203 -10.62 -5.23 -55.86
N GLN A 204 -9.41 -5.48 -55.40
CA GLN A 204 -9.16 -6.49 -54.38
C GLN A 204 -9.52 -5.88 -53.03
N CYS A 205 -10.38 -6.56 -52.31
CA CYS A 205 -10.92 -6.10 -51.04
C CYS A 205 -10.65 -7.12 -49.93
N THR A 206 -10.41 -6.62 -48.73
CA THR A 206 -10.24 -7.43 -47.53
C THR A 206 -11.25 -6.99 -46.48
N CYS A 207 -11.94 -7.96 -45.88
CA CYS A 207 -12.86 -7.70 -44.77
C CYS A 207 -12.10 -7.59 -43.45
N ILE A 208 -12.12 -6.42 -42.83
CA ILE A 208 -11.43 -6.11 -41.57
C ILE A 208 -12.47 -5.56 -40.59
N HIS A 209 -12.79 -6.35 -39.57
CA HIS A 209 -13.77 -6.05 -38.51
C HIS A 209 -15.08 -5.37 -38.96
N GLY A 210 -15.69 -5.82 -40.07
CA GLY A 210 -16.95 -5.30 -40.59
C GLY A 210 -16.79 -4.07 -41.49
N GLN A 211 -15.56 -3.57 -41.65
CA GLN A 211 -15.18 -2.59 -42.65
C GLN A 211 -14.48 -3.28 -43.83
N VAL A 212 -14.69 -2.73 -45.02
CA VAL A 212 -14.13 -3.26 -46.26
C VAL A 212 -13.07 -2.29 -46.74
N GLU A 213 -11.83 -2.76 -46.79
CA GLU A 213 -10.73 -2.03 -47.40
C GLU A 213 -10.49 -2.59 -48.79
N CYS A 214 -10.41 -1.72 -49.81
CA CYS A 214 -10.25 -2.12 -51.20
C CYS A 214 -9.13 -1.34 -51.88
N HIS A 215 -8.28 -2.05 -52.64
CA HIS A 215 -7.23 -1.47 -53.47
C HIS A 215 -7.34 -1.98 -54.92
N PHE A 216 -6.81 -1.21 -55.86
CA PHE A 216 -6.67 -1.70 -57.23
C PHE A 216 -5.53 -2.71 -57.31
N PRO A 217 -5.70 -3.83 -58.04
CA PRO A 217 -4.58 -4.73 -58.35
C PRO A 217 -3.44 -3.95 -59.03
N GLU A 218 -2.18 -4.35 -58.81
CA GLU A 218 -1.01 -3.68 -59.43
C GLU A 218 -1.08 -3.62 -60.97
N GLU A 219 -1.93 -4.45 -61.60
CA GLU A 219 -2.16 -4.52 -63.04
C GLU A 219 -3.28 -3.58 -63.54
N CYS A 220 -3.94 -2.83 -62.64
CA CYS A 220 -5.05 -1.92 -62.95
C CYS A 220 -4.73 -0.48 -62.51
N GLU A 221 -4.66 0.45 -63.46
CA GLU A 221 -4.60 1.90 -63.17
C GLU A 221 -5.98 2.55 -63.37
N GLU A 222 -6.32 3.53 -62.52
CA GLU A 222 -7.52 4.37 -62.71
C GLU A 222 -7.38 5.13 -64.03
N MET A 223 -8.22 4.83 -65.01
CA MET A 223 -8.35 5.67 -66.20
C MET A 223 -9.13 6.93 -65.82
N GLU A 224 -8.44 8.07 -65.74
CA GLU A 224 -9.10 9.37 -65.62
C GLU A 224 -10.02 9.61 -66.83
N ALA A 225 -11.30 9.85 -66.58
CA ALA A 225 -12.26 10.17 -67.62
C ALA A 225 -11.92 11.53 -68.24
N SER A 226 -11.39 11.55 -69.47
CA SER A 226 -11.26 12.78 -70.25
C SER A 226 -12.65 13.24 -70.70
N VAL A 227 -13.17 14.29 -70.07
CA VAL A 227 -14.38 14.98 -70.52
C VAL A 227 -14.04 15.75 -71.81
N HIS A 228 -14.73 15.44 -72.90
CA HIS A 228 -14.77 16.27 -74.13
C HIS A 228 -16.05 17.09 -74.15
#